data_AF-A0A0D0D9D3-F1
#
_entry.id   AF-A0A0D0D9D3-F1
#
_cell.length_a   1.000
_cell.length_b   1.000
_cell.length_c   1.000
_cell.angle_alpha   90.00
_cell.angle_beta   90.00
_cell.angle_gamma   90.00
#
_symmetry.space_group_name_H-M   'P 1'
#
loop_
_entity.id
_entity.type
_entity.pdbx_description
1 polymer ?
#
loop_
_entity_poly.entity_id
_entity_poly.type
_entity_poly.pdbx_seq_one_letter_code
_entity_poly.pdbx_strand_id
1 'polypeptide(L)' 'EMKEAERLAKEWRKAKPLAKVQAKTASQKGEKYLREFAEEMWRQCGMRVAVLTACKDGSGQTMTTQ' A
#
# COMPACT_ATOMS: atom_id res chain seq x y z
N GLU A 1 13.51 3.35 -16.24
CA GLU A 1 12.78 3.62 -14.99
C GLU A 1 11.87 2.46 -14.57
N MET A 2 10.87 2.03 -15.37
CA MET A 2 9.98 0.91 -14.97
C MET A 2 10.70 -0.42 -14.68
N LYS A 3 11.74 -0.79 -15.44
CA LYS A 3 12.52 -2.02 -15.19
C LYS A 3 13.21 -2.04 -13.83
N GLU A 4 13.62 -0.87 -13.34
CA GLU A 4 14.26 -0.72 -12.04
C GLU A 4 13.21 -0.83 -10.92
N ALA A 5 12.06 -0.20 -11.11
CA ALA A 5 10.92 -0.33 -10.20
C ALA A 5 10.44 -1.78 -10.07
N GLU A 6 10.37 -2.53 -11.17
CA GLU A 6 10.04 -3.97 -11.14
C GLU A 6 11.08 -4.80 -10.37
N ARG A 7 12.37 -4.51 -10.55
CA ARG A 7 13.46 -5.17 -9.82
C ARG A 7 13.33 -4.91 -8.32
N LEU A 8 13.15 -3.66 -7.93
CA LEU A 8 12.97 -3.27 -6.53
C LEU A 8 11.74 -3.92 -5.90
N ALA A 9 10.62 -3.96 -6.62
CA ALA A 9 9.40 -4.62 -6.16
C ALA A 9 9.61 -6.13 -5.91
N LYS A 10 10.40 -6.81 -6.74
CA LYS A 10 10.77 -8.22 -6.54
C LYS A 10 11.62 -8.40 -5.29
N GLU A 11 12.60 -7.53 -5.06
CA GLU A 11 13.45 -7.60 -3.86
C GLU A 11 12.67 -7.31 -2.57
N TRP A 12 11.80 -6.30 -2.56
CA TRP A 12 10.95 -5.99 -1.41
C TRP A 12 9.97 -7.11 -1.07
N ARG A 13 9.51 -7.87 -2.07
CA ARG A 13 8.67 -9.05 -1.86
C ARG A 13 9.42 -10.16 -1.12
N LYS A 14 10.74 -10.30 -1.31
CA LYS A 14 11.58 -11.26 -0.57
C LYS A 14 11.78 -10.83 0.87
N ALA A 15 11.95 -9.53 1.12
CA ALA A 15 12.16 -8.94 2.45
C ALA A 15 10.84 -8.64 3.21
N LYS A 16 9.74 -9.30 2.85
CA LYS A 16 8.40 -8.99 3.35
C LYS A 16 8.34 -9.17 4.89
N PRO A 17 7.87 -8.16 5.66
CA PRO A 17 7.72 -8.29 7.12
C PRO A 17 6.71 -9.38 7.50
N LEU A 18 6.63 -9.74 8.79
CA LEU A 18 5.58 -10.67 9.26
C LEU A 18 4.17 -10.11 8.96
N ALA A 19 3.22 -11.01 8.70
CA ALA A 19 1.84 -10.64 8.35
C ALA A 19 1.19 -9.73 9.40
N LYS A 20 1.40 -10.03 10.70
CA LYS A 20 0.90 -9.22 11.82
C LYS A 20 1.49 -7.81 11.85
N VAL A 21 2.76 -7.65 11.45
CA VAL A 21 3.42 -6.34 11.35
C VAL A 21 2.82 -5.56 10.19
N GLN A 22 2.63 -6.19 9.04
CA GLN A 22 1.96 -5.56 7.89
C GLN A 22 0.53 -5.15 8.18
N ALA A 23 -0.26 -6.02 8.82
CA ALA A 23 -1.64 -5.72 9.21
C ALA A 23 -1.69 -4.49 10.12
N LYS A 24 -0.84 -4.46 11.15
CA LYS A 24 -0.74 -3.32 12.07
C LYS A 24 -0.33 -2.04 11.35
N THR A 25 0.70 -2.11 10.49
CA THR A 25 1.16 -0.93 9.74
C THR A 25 0.11 -0.45 8.74
N ALA A 26 -0.57 -1.35 8.02
CA ALA A 26 -1.64 -1.00 7.10
C ALA A 26 -2.81 -0.31 7.83
N SER A 27 -3.23 -0.83 8.98
CA SER A 27 -4.28 -0.21 9.80
C SER A 27 -3.87 1.15 10.37
N GLN A 28 -2.60 1.33 10.76
CA GLN A 28 -2.15 2.56 11.41
C GLN A 28 -1.73 3.67 10.44
N LYS A 29 -1.20 3.30 9.27
CA LYS A 29 -0.56 4.23 8.33
C LYS A 29 -1.05 4.12 6.90
N GLY A 30 -1.80 3.07 6.55
CA GLY A 30 -2.25 2.82 5.19
C GLY A 30 -3.05 3.98 4.63
N GLU A 31 -4.08 4.42 5.34
CA GLU A 31 -4.91 5.55 4.93
C GLU A 31 -4.08 6.83 4.70
N LYS A 32 -3.17 7.14 5.62
CA LYS A 32 -2.28 8.31 5.51
C LYS A 32 -1.48 8.27 4.21
N TYR A 33 -0.80 7.16 3.93
CA TYR A 33 0.03 7.05 2.73
C TYR A 33 -0.78 7.08 1.44
N LEU A 34 -1.96 6.48 1.43
CA LEU A 34 -2.85 6.49 0.26
C LEU A 34 -3.37 7.90 -0.03
N ARG A 35 -3.70 8.66 1.01
CA ARG A 35 -4.10 10.05 0.88
C ARG A 35 -2.96 10.91 0.32
N GLU A 36 -1.77 10.83 0.91
CA GLU A 36 -0.59 11.57 0.44
C GLU A 36 -0.27 11.25 -1.03
N PHE A 37 -0.38 9.98 -1.43
CA PHE A 37 -0.21 9.56 -2.81
C PHE A 37 -1.27 10.16 -3.74
N ALA A 38 -2.55 10.10 -3.38
CA ALA A 38 -3.63 10.65 -4.18
C ALA A 38 -3.51 12.18 -4.33
N GLU A 39 -3.14 12.89 -3.26
CA GLU A 39 -2.90 14.33 -3.27
C GLU A 39 -1.73 14.70 -4.22
N GLU A 40 -0.63 13.94 -4.19
CA GLU A 40 0.50 14.15 -5.09
C GLU A 40 0.13 13.93 -6.56
N MET A 41 -0.58 12.85 -6.85
CA MET A 41 -1.03 12.52 -8.21
C MET A 41 -1.97 13.59 -8.78
N TRP A 42 -2.84 14.16 -7.95
CA TRP A 42 -3.66 15.29 -8.34
C TRP A 42 -2.81 16.53 -8.59
N ARG A 43 -1.91 16.88 -7.66
CA ARG A 43 -1.10 18.10 -7.75
C ARG A 43 -0.18 18.13 -8.97
N GLN A 44 0.50 17.02 -9.27
CA GLN A 44 1.49 16.97 -10.34
C GLN A 44 0.89 16.64 -11.70
N CYS A 45 -0.17 15.84 -11.74
CA CYS A 45 -0.66 15.24 -12.98
C CYS A 45 -2.15 15.52 -13.26
N GLY A 46 -2.87 16.20 -12.37
CA GLY A 46 -4.32 16.39 -12.49
C GLY A 46 -5.11 15.07 -12.45
N MET A 47 -4.51 14.00 -11.94
CA MET A 47 -5.10 12.66 -11.96
C MET A 47 -5.89 12.40 -10.67
N ARG A 48 -7.10 11.87 -10.80
CA ARG A 48 -7.86 11.35 -9.67
C ARG A 48 -7.56 9.86 -9.50
N VAL A 49 -7.20 9.46 -8.29
CA VAL A 49 -6.92 8.06 -7.96
C VAL A 49 -7.88 7.60 -6.87
N ALA A 50 -8.55 6.48 -7.11
CA ALA A 50 -9.31 5.76 -6.09
C ALA A 50 -8.55 4.47 -5.74
N VAL A 51 -8.38 4.20 -4.44
CA VAL A 51 -7.66 3.02 -3.97
C VAL A 51 -8.58 2.16 -3.12
N LEU A 52 -8.84 0.94 -3.59
CA LEU A 52 -9.52 -0.09 -2.81
C LEU A 52 -8.49 -0.82 -1.94
N THR A 53 -8.75 -0.90 -0.65
CA THR A 53 -7.84 -1.55 0.30
C THR A 53 -8.45 -2.83 0.86
N ALA A 54 -7.68 -3.91 0.78
CA ALA A 54 -7.95 -5.14 1.48
C ALA A 54 -6.67 -5.60 2.17
N CYS A 55 -6.70 -5.70 3.50
CA CYS A 55 -5.56 -6.20 4.27
C CYS A 55 -6.00 -7.41 5.08
N LYS A 56 -5.11 -8.39 5.24
CA LYS A 56 -5.36 -9.47 6.20
C LYS A 56 -5.02 -8.96 7.59
N ASP A 57 -5.86 -9.26 8.56
CA ASP A 57 -5.59 -8.99 9.96
C ASP A 57 -4.51 -9.94 10.53
N GLY A 58 -4.26 -9.86 11.84
CA GLY A 58 -3.30 -10.74 12.51
C GLY A 58 -3.70 -12.23 12.56
N SER A 59 -4.97 -12.55 12.28
CA SER A 59 -5.51 -13.91 12.22
C SER A 59 -5.53 -14.49 10.79
N GLY A 60 -5.29 -13.64 9.78
CA GLY A 60 -5.33 -14.02 8.37
C GLY A 60 -6.68 -13.77 7.69
N GLN A 61 -7.66 -13.22 8.42
CA GLN A 61 -8.96 -12.81 7.91
C GLN A 61 -8.83 -11.51 7.11
N THR A 62 -9.52 -11.43 5.98
CA THR A 62 -9.48 -10.24 5.13
C THR A 62 -10.37 -9.16 5.71
N MET A 63 -9.77 -8.03 6.07
CA MET A 63 -10.45 -6.78 6.39
C MET A 63 -10.64 -5.99 5.09
N THR A 64 -11.88 -5.69 4.76
CA THR A 64 -12.23 -4.78 3.67
C THR A 64 -12.70 -3.46 4.25
N THR A 65 -12.09 -2.37 3.85
CA THR A 65 -12.60 -1.02 4.10
C THR A 65 -13.04 -0.45 2.74
N GLN A 66 -14.33 -0.10 2.65
CA GLN A 66 -14.91 0.60 1.49
C GLN A 66 -14.34 2.02 1.41
#